data_AF-A0A670ISY0-F1
#
_entry.id   AF-A0A670ISY0-F1
#
_cell.length_a   1.000
_cell.length_b   1.000
_cell.length_c   1.000
_cell.angle_alpha   90.00
_cell.angle_beta   90.00
_cell.angle_gamma   90.00
#
_symmetry.space_group_name_H-M   'P 1'
#
loop_
_entity.id
_entity.type
_entity.pdbx_description
1 polymer ?
#
loop_
_entity_poly.entity_id
_entity_poly.type
_entity_poly.pdbx_seq_one_letter_code
_entity_poly.pdbx_strand_id
1 'polypeptide(L)'
;TEVCMRGGHPAPAYKPPVKESPQPPTFTSDKLQWYLRLQTPRNLTKLSLIFSHMLAELQALFPDGQDRGSTYQLSKPEAQTFWRETWGSRSLVSWSEFREGLDRVHPVDPGPMALALRSTIDLTCNGHISVFEFDIFTRLFQPWPTLLKNWTYLAVTHPGYMAFLTYDEVKARLQAYTNKPGSYIFRLSCTRLGQWAIGYVTEDGSILQTIPQNKPLFQALIDGRKEGFYLYADGKNANPDLAELTEVSSQNRIQVSQEQFELYCQVGSTFQLCKICAENDKDVRIQPCGHLLCRGCLNTWQVRARSLTFPRPLPFRPAWLGLAALCKQLLLLPFTFPPEWYLFIYLHFDVLSNC
;
A
#
# COMPACT_ATOMS: atom_id res chain seq x y z
N THR A 1 -42.21 8.84 85.48
CA THR A 1 -43.53 9.01 84.84
C THR A 1 -43.40 8.50 83.43
N GLU A 2 -43.40 7.19 83.21
CA GLU A 2 -44.60 6.34 83.04
C GLU A 2 -45.49 6.84 81.87
N VAL A 3 -45.58 6.03 80.79
CA VAL A 3 -46.83 5.45 80.21
C VAL A 3 -46.75 5.22 78.68
N CYS A 4 -46.86 3.93 78.32
CA CYS A 4 -47.51 3.24 77.18
C CYS A 4 -47.48 3.73 75.71
N MET A 5 -46.83 2.92 74.87
CA MET A 5 -47.41 1.96 73.88
C MET A 5 -48.74 2.30 73.16
N ARG A 6 -48.64 2.42 71.83
CA ARG A 6 -49.45 1.80 70.72
C ARG A 6 -48.94 2.44 69.41
N GLY A 7 -48.46 1.78 68.36
CA GLY A 7 -48.81 0.50 67.74
C GLY A 7 -49.62 0.77 66.47
N GLY A 8 -49.01 0.69 65.26
CA GLY A 8 -49.77 0.54 64.01
C GLY A 8 -49.18 1.14 62.71
N HIS A 9 -48.64 0.25 61.86
CA HIS A 9 -48.39 0.34 60.41
C HIS A 9 -47.12 1.02 59.85
N PRO A 10 -46.25 0.28 59.12
CA PRO A 10 -45.14 0.86 58.36
C PRO A 10 -45.61 1.49 57.04
N ALA A 11 -45.08 2.68 56.75
CA ALA A 11 -45.23 3.42 55.50
C ALA A 11 -44.63 2.67 54.28
N PRO A 12 -45.14 2.88 53.06
CA PRO A 12 -44.68 2.18 51.87
C PRO A 12 -43.22 2.50 51.54
N ALA A 13 -42.43 1.46 51.28
CA ALA A 13 -41.02 1.56 50.91
C ALA A 13 -40.87 2.30 49.56
N TYR A 14 -40.13 3.41 49.60
CA TYR A 14 -39.67 4.15 48.43
C TYR A 14 -38.75 3.25 47.59
N LYS A 15 -39.22 2.79 46.42
CA LYS A 15 -38.37 2.11 45.42
C LYS A 15 -37.57 3.18 44.66
N PRO A 16 -36.23 3.20 44.70
CA PRO A 16 -35.45 4.10 43.87
C PRO A 16 -35.62 3.69 42.39
N PRO A 17 -35.54 4.66 41.45
CA PRO A 17 -35.62 4.36 40.02
C PRO A 17 -34.47 3.45 39.60
N VAL A 18 -34.80 2.40 38.87
CA VAL A 18 -33.84 1.49 38.25
C VAL A 18 -32.95 2.32 37.32
N LYS A 19 -31.64 2.38 37.62
CA LYS A 19 -30.66 2.90 36.66
C LYS A 19 -30.69 1.98 35.44
N GLU A 20 -31.26 2.46 34.34
CA GLU A 20 -31.05 1.83 33.04
C GLU A 20 -29.54 1.75 32.79
N SER A 21 -29.03 0.53 32.69
CA SER A 21 -27.70 0.26 32.19
C SER A 21 -27.59 0.87 30.79
N PRO A 22 -26.53 1.65 30.47
CA PRO A 22 -26.38 2.19 29.14
C PRO A 22 -26.32 1.04 28.14
N GLN A 23 -27.28 1.00 27.21
CA GLN A 23 -27.23 0.04 26.11
C GLN A 23 -25.93 0.24 25.32
N PRO A 24 -25.27 -0.84 24.87
CA PRO A 24 -24.12 -0.69 23.99
C PRO A 24 -24.55 0.09 22.75
N PRO A 25 -23.74 1.06 22.27
CA PRO A 25 -24.12 1.88 21.15
C PRO A 25 -24.44 1.00 19.94
N THR A 26 -25.62 1.20 19.36
CA THR A 26 -26.01 0.59 18.10
C THR A 26 -25.05 1.05 17.02
N PHE A 27 -24.16 0.14 16.60
CA PHE A 27 -23.16 0.42 15.58
C PHE A 27 -23.84 0.66 14.24
N THR A 28 -23.78 1.89 13.73
CA THR A 28 -24.16 2.16 12.34
C THR A 28 -23.24 1.40 11.40
N SER A 29 -23.79 0.87 10.29
CA SER A 29 -23.07 0.13 9.25
C SER A 29 -21.78 0.83 8.82
N ASP A 30 -21.79 2.17 8.74
CA ASP A 30 -20.63 2.97 8.34
C ASP A 30 -19.51 2.99 9.38
N LYS A 31 -19.84 2.98 10.68
CA LYS A 31 -18.84 2.88 11.75
C LYS A 31 -18.24 1.47 11.82
N LEU A 32 -19.05 0.43 11.59
CA LEU A 32 -18.57 -0.94 11.45
C LEU A 32 -17.67 -1.11 10.21
N GLN A 33 -18.01 -0.49 9.08
CA GLN A 33 -17.17 -0.45 7.88
C GLN A 33 -15.85 0.29 8.12
N TRP A 34 -15.87 1.40 8.85
CA TRP A 34 -14.67 2.08 9.32
C TRP A 34 -13.83 1.16 10.21
N TYR A 35 -14.44 0.50 11.19
CA TYR A 35 -13.76 -0.44 12.09
C TYR A 35 -13.14 -1.62 11.32
N LEU A 36 -13.84 -2.18 10.33
CA LEU A 36 -13.39 -3.25 9.44
C LEU A 36 -12.25 -2.80 8.51
N ARG A 37 -12.23 -1.54 8.04
CA ARG A 37 -11.09 -0.97 7.28
C ARG A 37 -9.83 -0.84 8.14
N LEU A 38 -10.01 -0.60 9.43
CA LEU A 38 -8.94 -0.47 10.44
C LEU A 38 -8.50 -1.80 11.05
N GLN A 39 -9.10 -2.94 10.68
CA GLN A 39 -8.90 -4.25 11.34
C GLN A 39 -7.48 -4.84 11.25
N THR A 40 -6.52 -4.14 10.65
CA THR A 40 -5.11 -4.50 10.79
C THR A 40 -4.31 -3.29 11.26
N PRO A 41 -3.44 -3.43 12.29
CA PRO A 41 -2.55 -2.36 12.74
C PRO A 41 -1.77 -1.70 11.59
N ARG A 42 -1.42 -2.49 10.56
CA ARG A 42 -0.73 -2.04 9.36
C ARG A 42 -1.53 -1.03 8.52
N ASN A 43 -2.86 -1.09 8.50
CA ASN A 43 -3.70 -0.11 7.80
C ASN A 43 -3.76 1.23 8.55
N LEU A 44 -3.82 1.20 9.87
CA LEU A 44 -3.76 2.39 10.72
C LEU A 44 -2.43 3.12 10.57
N THR A 45 -1.31 2.39 10.54
CA THR A 45 0.02 2.96 10.30
C THR A 45 0.09 3.69 8.96
N LYS A 46 -0.42 3.05 7.88
CA LYS A 46 -0.45 3.68 6.55
C LYS A 46 -1.30 4.95 6.50
N LEU A 47 -2.50 4.93 7.07
CA LEU A 47 -3.36 6.13 7.13
C LEU A 47 -2.70 7.24 7.95
N SER A 48 -2.04 6.89 9.06
CA SER A 48 -1.31 7.85 9.88
C SER A 48 -0.17 8.52 9.11
N LEU A 49 0.54 7.76 8.27
CA LEU A 49 1.56 8.30 7.37
C LEU A 49 0.96 9.24 6.31
N ILE A 50 -0.16 8.86 5.68
CA ILE A 50 -0.86 9.72 4.72
C ILE A 50 -1.28 11.05 5.38
N PHE A 51 -1.89 11.00 6.57
CA PHE A 51 -2.25 12.23 7.30
C PHE A 51 -1.03 13.07 7.66
N SER A 52 0.09 12.44 8.02
CA SER A 52 1.35 13.14 8.26
C SER A 52 1.86 13.84 6.99
N HIS A 53 1.72 13.22 5.81
CA HIS A 53 2.09 13.82 4.53
C HIS A 53 1.17 14.98 4.15
N MET A 54 -0.15 14.82 4.33
CA MET A 54 -1.13 15.88 4.10
C MET A 54 -0.87 17.11 4.98
N LEU A 55 -0.56 16.89 6.28
CA LEU A 55 -0.24 17.98 7.19
C LEU A 55 1.04 18.71 6.77
N ALA A 56 2.09 17.96 6.41
CA ALA A 56 3.35 18.54 5.98
C ALA A 56 3.21 19.33 4.67
N GLU A 57 2.42 18.82 3.72
CA GLU A 57 2.08 19.54 2.49
C GLU A 57 1.33 20.84 2.79
N LEU A 58 0.31 20.79 3.64
CA LEU A 58 -0.46 21.96 4.02
C LEU A 58 0.44 23.02 4.67
N GLN A 59 1.34 22.62 5.57
CA GLN A 59 2.30 23.53 6.22
C GLN A 59 3.30 24.12 5.23
N ALA A 60 3.69 23.36 4.21
CA ALA A 60 4.67 23.80 3.22
C ALA A 60 4.06 24.73 2.16
N LEU A 61 2.81 24.48 1.74
CA LEU A 61 2.10 25.30 0.76
C LEU A 61 1.37 26.49 1.40
N PHE A 62 0.94 26.38 2.67
CA PHE A 62 0.23 27.42 3.40
C PHE A 62 0.93 27.82 4.71
N PRO A 63 2.20 28.27 4.67
CA PRO A 63 2.89 28.73 5.87
C PRO A 63 2.11 29.90 6.49
N ASP A 64 1.89 29.83 7.80
CA ASP A 64 1.08 30.80 8.56
C ASP A 64 -0.35 31.00 8.01
N GLY A 65 -0.89 29.99 7.31
CA GLY A 65 -2.22 30.02 6.70
C GLY A 65 -2.32 30.79 5.39
N GLN A 66 -1.21 31.24 4.81
CA GLN A 66 -1.18 31.99 3.55
C GLN A 66 -0.71 31.12 2.40
N ASP A 67 -1.45 31.09 1.28
CA ASP A 67 -1.04 30.35 0.08
C ASP A 67 0.30 30.88 -0.47
N ARG A 68 1.31 30.02 -0.47
CA ARG A 68 2.64 30.24 -1.04
C ARG A 68 3.01 29.20 -2.09
N GLY A 69 2.07 28.37 -2.53
CA GLY A 69 2.34 27.30 -3.49
C GLY A 69 2.92 27.81 -4.82
N SER A 70 2.49 28.98 -5.28
CA SER A 70 3.02 29.63 -6.48
C SER A 70 4.49 30.04 -6.36
N THR A 71 4.94 30.33 -5.14
CA THR A 71 6.31 30.75 -4.81
C THR A 71 7.18 29.64 -4.22
N TYR A 72 6.63 28.43 -4.07
CA TYR A 72 7.34 27.28 -3.50
C TYR A 72 8.67 27.03 -4.24
N GLN A 73 9.73 26.81 -3.48
CA GLN A 73 11.08 26.57 -4.00
C GLN A 73 11.45 25.10 -3.83
N LEU A 74 11.60 24.39 -4.94
CA LEU A 74 12.13 23.04 -4.94
C LEU A 74 13.61 23.06 -4.56
N SER A 75 14.04 22.02 -3.88
CA SER A 75 15.43 21.86 -3.43
C SER A 75 16.39 21.52 -4.56
N LYS A 76 15.87 21.04 -5.70
CA LYS A 76 16.66 20.67 -6.89
C LYS A 76 16.42 21.67 -8.02
N PRO A 77 17.43 22.46 -8.43
CA PRO A 77 17.28 23.50 -9.46
C PRO A 77 16.73 22.97 -10.79
N GLU A 78 17.19 21.82 -11.24
CA GLU A 78 16.74 21.23 -12.51
C GLU A 78 15.26 20.84 -12.47
N ALA A 79 14.80 20.29 -11.34
CA ALA A 79 13.39 20.01 -11.10
C ALA A 79 12.57 21.30 -10.97
N GLN A 80 13.13 22.35 -10.36
CA GLN A 80 12.50 23.67 -10.25
C GLN A 80 12.23 24.27 -11.63
N THR A 81 13.24 24.26 -12.50
CA THR A 81 13.14 24.73 -13.87
C THR A 81 12.08 23.94 -14.64
N PHE A 82 12.15 22.61 -14.60
CA PHE A 82 11.18 21.74 -15.25
C PHE A 82 9.73 22.04 -14.82
N TRP A 83 9.47 22.15 -13.52
CA TRP A 83 8.12 22.41 -13.01
C TRP A 83 7.58 23.76 -13.51
N ARG A 84 8.42 24.80 -13.47
CA ARG A 84 8.03 26.16 -13.89
C ARG A 84 7.83 26.25 -15.40
N GLU A 85 8.64 25.59 -16.19
CA GLU A 85 8.48 25.57 -17.65
C GLU A 85 7.25 24.77 -18.09
N THR A 86 6.90 23.72 -17.35
CA THR A 86 5.79 22.82 -17.72
C THR A 86 4.43 23.32 -17.21
N TRP A 87 4.36 23.80 -15.96
CA TRP A 87 3.09 24.13 -15.29
C TRP A 87 3.07 25.54 -14.66
N GLY A 88 4.11 26.35 -14.87
CA GLY A 88 4.17 27.73 -14.41
C GLY A 88 4.09 27.87 -12.89
N SER A 89 3.19 28.74 -12.42
CA SER A 89 2.99 29.02 -11.01
C SER A 89 2.03 28.06 -10.29
N ARG A 90 1.59 26.97 -10.95
CA ARG A 90 0.67 26.01 -10.32
C ARG A 90 1.38 25.24 -9.20
N SER A 91 0.65 25.02 -8.10
CA SER A 91 1.10 24.22 -6.96
C SER A 91 0.57 22.79 -6.99
N LEU A 92 -0.39 22.49 -7.87
CA LEU A 92 -1.07 21.21 -7.97
C LEU A 92 -1.49 20.92 -9.43
N VAL A 93 -1.26 19.69 -9.87
CA VAL A 93 -1.65 19.18 -11.19
C VAL A 93 -2.28 17.80 -11.05
N SER A 94 -3.17 17.42 -11.98
CA SER A 94 -3.70 16.05 -11.97
C SER A 94 -2.61 15.04 -12.29
N TRP A 95 -2.73 13.78 -11.84
CA TRP A 95 -1.79 12.72 -12.22
C TRP A 95 -1.64 12.58 -13.75
N SER A 96 -2.73 12.68 -14.51
CA SER A 96 -2.67 12.55 -15.97
C SER A 96 -1.79 13.63 -16.60
N GLU A 97 -2.00 14.88 -16.15
CA GLU A 97 -1.23 16.04 -16.60
C GLU A 97 0.24 15.95 -16.17
N PHE A 98 0.47 15.53 -14.92
CA PHE A 98 1.82 15.33 -14.40
C PHE A 98 2.61 14.31 -15.23
N ARG A 99 1.99 13.14 -15.49
CA ARG A 99 2.59 12.07 -16.28
C ARG A 99 2.95 12.54 -17.68
N GLU A 100 2.05 13.24 -18.36
CA GLU A 100 2.29 13.78 -19.72
C GLU A 100 3.42 14.82 -19.76
N GLY A 101 3.57 15.63 -18.71
CA GLY A 101 4.69 16.56 -18.59
C GLY A 101 6.00 15.85 -18.33
N LEU A 102 6.01 14.90 -17.38
CA LEU A 102 7.21 14.15 -17.00
C LEU A 102 7.73 13.26 -18.14
N ASP A 103 6.84 12.62 -18.90
CA ASP A 103 7.19 11.72 -20.00
C ASP A 103 8.07 12.38 -21.09
N ARG A 104 7.95 13.70 -21.26
CA ARG A 104 8.73 14.48 -22.24
C ARG A 104 10.23 14.54 -21.91
N VAL A 105 10.58 14.44 -20.62
CA VAL A 105 11.96 14.56 -20.12
C VAL A 105 12.47 13.25 -19.52
N HIS A 106 11.56 12.47 -18.96
CA HIS A 106 11.80 11.18 -18.34
C HIS A 106 10.73 10.21 -18.83
N PRO A 107 11.02 9.39 -19.86
CA PRO A 107 10.05 8.45 -20.42
C PRO A 107 9.43 7.57 -19.33
N VAL A 108 8.10 7.62 -19.23
CA VAL A 108 7.32 6.85 -18.25
C VAL A 108 6.74 5.61 -18.93
N ASP A 109 7.12 4.44 -18.43
CA ASP A 109 6.54 3.20 -18.91
C ASP A 109 5.02 3.15 -18.67
N PRO A 110 4.20 2.94 -19.71
CA PRO A 110 2.76 2.88 -19.55
C PRO A 110 2.34 1.64 -18.76
N GLY A 111 1.09 1.64 -18.30
CA GLY A 111 0.54 0.51 -17.56
C GLY A 111 1.15 0.42 -16.16
N PRO A 112 1.47 -0.78 -15.65
CA PRO A 112 1.74 -0.99 -14.23
C PRO A 112 2.84 -0.09 -13.64
N MET A 113 3.90 0.19 -14.40
CA MET A 113 4.99 1.07 -13.96
C MET A 113 4.54 2.52 -13.71
N ALA A 114 3.66 3.08 -14.55
CA ALA A 114 3.06 4.38 -14.29
C ALA A 114 2.25 4.39 -12.98
N LEU A 115 1.57 3.30 -12.64
CA LEU A 115 0.84 3.17 -11.37
C LEU A 115 1.77 3.05 -10.16
N ALA A 116 2.88 2.33 -10.30
CA ALA A 116 3.91 2.27 -9.26
C ALA A 116 4.54 3.65 -9.03
N LEU A 117 4.81 4.38 -10.11
CA LEU A 117 5.34 5.74 -10.05
C LEU A 117 4.35 6.67 -9.35
N ARG A 118 3.07 6.65 -9.75
CA ARG A 118 2.01 7.40 -9.05
C ARG A 118 1.99 7.07 -7.57
N SER A 119 1.95 5.79 -7.22
CA SER A 119 1.90 5.34 -5.81
C SER A 119 3.13 5.75 -5.00
N THR A 120 4.24 6.13 -5.66
CA THR A 120 5.44 6.65 -5.01
C THR A 120 5.36 8.16 -4.79
N ILE A 121 4.82 8.91 -5.76
CA ILE A 121 4.80 10.38 -5.77
C ILE A 121 3.56 10.93 -5.05
N ASP A 122 2.39 10.33 -5.26
CA ASP A 122 1.08 10.70 -4.70
C ASP A 122 1.01 10.29 -3.22
N LEU A 123 1.76 11.01 -2.37
CA LEU A 123 1.89 10.74 -0.93
C LEU A 123 0.57 10.99 -0.19
N THR A 124 -0.23 11.93 -0.70
CA THR A 124 -1.56 12.26 -0.16
C THR A 124 -2.67 11.36 -0.70
N CYS A 125 -2.38 10.52 -1.69
CA CYS A 125 -3.29 9.54 -2.29
C CYS A 125 -4.58 10.18 -2.84
N ASN A 126 -4.47 11.35 -3.47
CA ASN A 126 -5.61 12.13 -3.95
C ASN A 126 -5.71 12.19 -5.50
N GLY A 127 -4.81 11.50 -6.21
CA GLY A 127 -4.78 11.49 -7.68
C GLY A 127 -4.25 12.77 -8.33
N HIS A 128 -3.69 13.66 -7.53
CA HIS A 128 -2.99 14.86 -7.96
C HIS A 128 -1.54 14.79 -7.46
N ILE A 129 -0.67 15.55 -8.11
CA ILE A 129 0.71 15.73 -7.69
C ILE A 129 0.91 17.20 -7.35
N SER A 130 1.29 17.49 -6.12
CA SER A 130 1.66 18.83 -5.71
C SER A 130 3.13 19.13 -5.99
N VAL A 131 3.47 20.43 -6.06
CA VAL A 131 4.85 20.90 -6.16
C VAL A 131 5.70 20.43 -4.97
N PHE A 132 5.06 20.21 -3.81
CA PHE A 132 5.69 19.70 -2.59
C PHE A 132 5.98 18.20 -2.69
N GLU A 133 5.01 17.40 -3.12
CA GLU A 133 5.21 15.96 -3.37
C GLU A 133 6.31 15.72 -4.42
N PHE A 134 6.33 16.55 -5.45
CA PHE A 134 7.36 16.51 -6.48
C PHE A 134 8.76 16.91 -5.97
N ASP A 135 8.86 17.91 -5.07
CA ASP A 135 10.11 18.23 -4.38
C ASP A 135 10.63 17.03 -3.57
N ILE A 136 9.76 16.37 -2.80
CA ILE A 136 10.12 15.18 -2.04
C ILE A 136 10.65 14.07 -2.96
N PHE A 137 9.92 13.78 -4.04
CA PHE A 137 10.31 12.73 -4.99
C PHE A 137 11.67 13.00 -5.62
N THR A 138 11.89 14.22 -6.10
CA THR A 138 13.14 14.59 -6.78
C THR A 138 14.35 14.63 -5.85
N ARG A 139 14.15 14.91 -4.55
CA ARG A 139 15.20 14.79 -3.53
C ARG A 139 15.52 13.34 -3.20
N LEU A 140 14.51 12.46 -3.12
CA LEU A 140 14.70 11.05 -2.81
C LEU A 140 15.46 10.32 -3.93
N PHE A 141 15.08 10.55 -5.18
CA PHE A 141 15.59 9.80 -6.34
C PHE A 141 16.59 10.59 -7.19
N GLN A 142 17.23 11.59 -6.59
CA GLN A 142 18.30 12.37 -7.21
C GLN A 142 19.47 11.48 -7.72
N PRO A 143 20.22 11.92 -8.74
CA PRO A 143 20.12 13.20 -9.45
C PRO A 143 19.02 13.22 -10.53
N TRP A 144 18.62 14.43 -10.94
CA TRP A 144 17.56 14.65 -11.94
C TRP A 144 17.76 13.89 -13.26
N PRO A 145 18.93 13.89 -13.92
CA PRO A 145 19.10 13.23 -15.23
C PRO A 145 18.75 11.75 -15.25
N THR A 146 18.92 11.05 -14.11
CA THR A 146 18.63 9.62 -13.95
C THR A 146 17.44 9.36 -13.03
N LEU A 147 16.57 10.34 -12.80
CA LEU A 147 15.50 10.30 -11.80
C LEU A 147 14.69 8.98 -11.79
N LEU A 148 14.11 8.60 -12.93
CA LEU A 148 13.32 7.37 -13.02
C LEU A 148 14.17 6.10 -13.02
N LYS A 149 15.41 6.16 -13.52
CA LYS A 149 16.38 5.04 -13.41
C LYS A 149 16.65 4.76 -11.93
N ASN A 150 16.95 5.81 -11.16
CA ASN A 150 17.21 5.72 -9.72
C ASN A 150 15.99 5.21 -8.98
N TRP A 151 14.80 5.73 -9.28
CA TRP A 151 13.54 5.25 -8.69
C TRP A 151 13.31 3.77 -8.96
N THR A 152 13.49 3.30 -10.19
CA THR A 152 13.34 1.89 -10.54
C THR A 152 14.31 1.02 -9.76
N TYR A 153 15.61 1.36 -9.76
CA TYR A 153 16.62 0.56 -9.05
C TYR A 153 16.47 0.58 -7.54
N LEU A 154 16.04 1.71 -6.95
CA LEU A 154 16.00 1.88 -5.49
C LEU A 154 14.66 1.49 -4.88
N ALA A 155 13.53 1.78 -5.53
CA ALA A 155 12.21 1.55 -4.97
C ALA A 155 11.46 0.38 -5.58
N VAL A 156 11.69 0.06 -6.87
CA VAL A 156 10.95 -1.02 -7.55
C VAL A 156 11.67 -2.36 -7.44
N THR A 157 12.98 -2.39 -7.71
CA THR A 157 13.73 -3.66 -7.80
C THR A 157 14.58 -3.96 -6.57
N HIS A 158 14.88 -2.96 -5.71
CA HIS A 158 15.76 -3.16 -4.57
C HIS A 158 15.10 -4.00 -3.46
N PRO A 159 15.66 -5.17 -3.09
CA PRO A 159 15.09 -6.02 -2.04
C PRO A 159 15.15 -5.39 -0.65
N GLY A 160 16.10 -4.48 -0.42
CA GLY A 160 16.23 -3.73 0.84
C GLY A 160 15.24 -2.58 1.00
N TYR A 161 14.49 -2.20 -0.05
CA TYR A 161 13.51 -1.13 0.07
C TYR A 161 12.24 -1.61 0.76
N MET A 162 11.79 -0.85 1.76
CA MET A 162 10.57 -1.12 2.50
C MET A 162 9.68 0.13 2.49
N ALA A 163 8.60 0.07 1.73
CA ALA A 163 7.59 1.13 1.70
C ALA A 163 6.79 1.17 3.02
N PHE A 164 6.45 2.37 3.49
CA PHE A 164 5.57 2.62 4.63
C PHE A 164 5.95 1.87 5.92
N LEU A 165 7.24 1.84 6.28
CA LEU A 165 7.69 1.37 7.58
C LEU A 165 8.01 2.52 8.54
N THR A 166 7.74 2.29 9.81
CA THR A 166 8.14 3.15 10.93
C THR A 166 9.52 2.76 11.47
N TYR A 167 10.04 3.54 12.43
CA TYR A 167 11.30 3.22 13.11
C TYR A 167 11.21 1.87 13.84
N ASP A 168 10.11 1.61 14.54
CA ASP A 168 9.91 0.39 15.32
C ASP A 168 9.74 -0.84 14.43
N GLU A 169 9.03 -0.70 13.30
CA GLU A 169 8.88 -1.82 12.35
C GLU A 169 10.20 -2.17 11.66
N VAL A 170 11.08 -1.20 11.40
CA VAL A 170 12.44 -1.47 10.92
C VAL A 170 13.22 -2.30 11.94
N LYS A 171 13.17 -1.91 13.22
CA LYS A 171 13.83 -2.64 14.30
C LYS A 171 13.27 -4.06 14.42
N ALA A 172 11.95 -4.21 14.42
CA ALA A 172 11.28 -5.51 14.50
C ALA A 172 11.65 -6.43 13.33
N ARG A 173 11.75 -5.89 12.11
CA ARG A 173 12.14 -6.64 10.91
C ARG A 173 13.60 -7.10 10.98
N LEU A 174 14.51 -6.21 11.37
CA LEU A 174 15.93 -6.52 11.47
C LEU A 174 16.29 -7.41 12.67
N GLN A 175 15.38 -7.52 13.66
CA GLN A 175 15.56 -8.42 14.81
C GLN A 175 15.79 -9.87 14.40
N ALA A 176 15.22 -10.31 13.27
CA ALA A 176 15.42 -11.65 12.73
C ALA A 176 16.84 -11.91 12.17
N TYR A 177 17.65 -10.85 12.02
CA TYR A 177 18.96 -10.89 11.38
C TYR A 177 20.09 -10.42 12.31
N THR A 178 19.87 -10.35 13.63
CA THR A 178 20.90 -9.88 14.60
C THR A 178 22.15 -10.77 14.62
N ASN A 179 22.03 -12.04 14.22
CA ASN A 179 23.14 -12.96 14.04
C ASN A 179 23.85 -12.83 12.67
N LYS A 180 23.44 -11.86 11.86
CA LYS A 180 23.97 -11.61 10.51
C LYS A 180 24.31 -10.12 10.34
N PRO A 181 25.45 -9.67 10.91
CA PRO A 181 25.95 -8.31 10.74
C PRO A 181 25.99 -7.87 9.28
N GLY A 182 25.69 -6.61 9.02
CA GLY A 182 25.59 -6.06 7.67
C GLY A 182 24.22 -6.27 7.00
N SER A 183 23.26 -6.91 7.69
CA SER A 183 21.87 -6.98 7.21
C SER A 183 21.20 -5.61 7.31
N TYR A 184 20.57 -5.16 6.23
CA TYR A 184 20.04 -3.79 6.17
C TYR A 184 18.75 -3.69 5.36
N ILE A 185 17.97 -2.66 5.67
CA ILE A 185 16.79 -2.22 4.91
C ILE A 185 16.75 -0.69 4.91
N PHE A 186 16.06 -0.09 3.95
CA PHE A 186 15.87 1.36 3.91
C PHE A 186 14.46 1.74 3.50
N ARG A 187 14.09 2.97 3.87
CA ARG A 187 12.75 3.51 3.71
C ARG A 187 12.77 5.04 3.65
N LEU A 188 11.64 5.63 3.30
CA LEU A 188 11.44 7.07 3.45
C LEU A 188 11.44 7.43 4.94
N SER A 189 12.05 8.57 5.28
CA SER A 189 11.98 9.13 6.62
C SER A 189 10.63 9.82 6.86
N CYS A 190 9.91 9.40 7.90
CA CYS A 190 8.60 9.95 8.26
C CYS A 190 8.71 11.34 8.91
N THR A 191 9.83 11.63 9.59
CA THR A 191 10.04 12.89 10.31
C THR A 191 10.87 13.90 9.51
N ARG A 192 11.53 13.46 8.44
CA ARG A 192 12.30 14.31 7.53
C ARG A 192 11.97 13.96 6.08
N LEU A 193 10.84 14.46 5.60
CA LEU A 193 10.38 14.19 4.23
C LEU A 193 11.42 14.61 3.19
N GLY A 194 11.55 13.80 2.14
CA GLY A 194 12.60 13.96 1.12
C GLY A 194 13.97 13.42 1.56
N GLN A 195 14.06 12.69 2.68
CA GLN A 195 15.27 11.99 3.11
C GLN A 195 15.01 10.49 3.32
N TRP A 196 16.07 9.71 3.17
CA TRP A 196 16.07 8.28 3.42
C TRP A 196 16.47 7.96 4.84
N ALA A 197 15.94 6.86 5.38
CA ALA A 197 16.41 6.24 6.62
C ALA A 197 16.86 4.80 6.31
N ILE A 198 18.07 4.44 6.74
CA ILE A 198 18.66 3.11 6.56
C ILE A 198 18.79 2.47 7.92
N GLY A 199 18.17 1.31 8.13
CA GLY A 199 18.38 0.46 9.29
C GLY A 199 19.35 -0.66 8.95
N TYR A 200 20.29 -0.96 9.84
CA TYR A 200 21.24 -2.05 9.66
C TYR A 200 21.66 -2.71 10.97
N VAL A 201 22.12 -3.95 10.85
CA VAL A 201 22.68 -4.76 11.95
C VAL A 201 24.19 -4.54 12.01
N THR A 202 24.69 -4.13 13.18
CA THR A 202 26.12 -3.90 13.44
C THR A 202 26.86 -5.21 13.76
N GLU A 203 28.19 -5.16 13.85
CA GLU A 203 29.04 -6.32 14.15
C GLU A 203 28.74 -6.98 15.50
N ASP A 204 28.34 -6.19 16.50
CA ASP A 204 27.91 -6.66 17.82
C ASP A 204 26.44 -7.12 17.86
N GLY A 205 25.76 -7.14 16.71
CA GLY A 205 24.36 -7.58 16.58
C GLY A 205 23.32 -6.55 17.01
N SER A 206 23.74 -5.32 17.33
CA SER A 206 22.82 -4.21 17.59
C SER A 206 22.14 -3.72 16.29
N ILE A 207 21.02 -3.00 16.41
CA ILE A 207 20.30 -2.45 15.26
C ILE A 207 20.34 -0.93 15.36
N LEU A 208 20.95 -0.28 14.35
CA LEU A 208 21.04 1.16 14.24
C LEU A 208 20.26 1.67 13.02
N GLN A 209 19.80 2.92 13.09
CA GLN A 209 19.19 3.61 11.95
C GLN A 209 19.90 4.95 11.71
N THR A 210 20.24 5.22 10.45
CA THR A 210 20.92 6.45 10.03
C THR A 210 20.14 7.15 8.91
N ILE A 211 20.34 8.46 8.78
CA ILE A 211 19.82 9.26 7.68
C ILE A 211 21.03 9.80 6.91
N PRO A 212 21.29 9.34 5.68
CA PRO A 212 22.39 9.84 4.87
C PRO A 212 22.31 11.35 4.70
N GLN A 213 23.43 12.04 4.92
CA GLN A 213 23.53 13.50 4.75
C GLN A 213 24.31 13.82 3.48
N ASN A 214 23.83 14.81 2.72
CA ASN A 214 24.53 15.42 1.58
C ASN A 214 25.01 14.44 0.49
N LYS A 215 24.34 13.29 0.31
CA LYS A 215 24.63 12.35 -0.77
C LYS A 215 23.37 11.62 -1.27
N PRO A 216 23.31 11.20 -2.55
CA PRO A 216 22.24 10.33 -3.05
C PRO A 216 22.23 8.97 -2.33
N LEU A 217 21.06 8.33 -2.27
CA LEU A 217 20.92 7.04 -1.57
C LEU A 217 21.82 5.96 -2.17
N PHE A 218 21.85 5.81 -3.50
CA PHE A 218 22.67 4.76 -4.12
C PHE A 218 24.14 4.90 -3.75
N GLN A 219 24.67 6.13 -3.64
CA GLN A 219 26.04 6.36 -3.22
C GLN A 219 26.25 5.98 -1.74
N ALA A 220 25.30 6.33 -0.87
CA ALA A 220 25.34 5.90 0.53
C ALA A 220 25.34 4.37 0.68
N LEU A 221 24.57 3.67 -0.16
CA LEU A 221 24.52 2.20 -0.18
C LEU A 221 25.83 1.59 -0.71
N ILE A 222 26.42 2.16 -1.76
CA ILE A 222 27.73 1.74 -2.30
C ILE A 222 28.83 1.93 -1.25
N ASP A 223 28.89 3.11 -0.62
CA ASP A 223 29.89 3.42 0.40
C ASP A 223 29.75 2.47 1.60
N GLY A 224 28.54 2.30 2.13
CA GLY A 224 28.32 1.39 3.26
C GLY A 224 28.51 -0.08 2.90
N ARG A 225 28.38 -0.50 1.63
CA ARG A 225 28.80 -1.84 1.19
C ARG A 225 30.32 -1.98 1.24
N LYS A 226 31.08 -0.96 0.79
CA LYS A 226 32.55 -0.96 0.84
C LYS A 226 33.06 -0.97 2.28
N GLU A 227 32.37 -0.30 3.18
CA GLU A 227 32.69 -0.23 4.62
C GLU A 227 32.19 -1.46 5.41
N GLY A 228 31.44 -2.37 4.79
CA GLY A 228 30.94 -3.60 5.45
C GLY A 228 29.61 -3.44 6.20
N PHE A 229 28.97 -2.27 6.18
CA PHE A 229 27.71 -2.01 6.88
C PHE A 229 26.46 -2.49 6.12
N TYR A 230 26.46 -2.44 4.79
CA TYR A 230 25.26 -2.72 3.97
C TYR A 230 25.51 -3.89 3.00
N LEU A 231 25.55 -5.10 3.56
CA LEU A 231 25.95 -6.31 2.85
C LEU A 231 24.75 -7.19 2.44
N TYR A 232 23.73 -7.30 3.30
CA TYR A 232 22.63 -8.23 3.11
C TYR A 232 21.29 -7.49 3.07
N ALA A 233 20.87 -7.09 1.87
CA ALA A 233 19.61 -6.38 1.67
C ALA A 233 18.42 -7.26 2.08
N ASP A 234 17.69 -6.82 3.11
CA ASP A 234 16.62 -7.59 3.75
C ASP A 234 17.07 -9.00 4.17
N GLY A 235 18.31 -9.11 4.65
CA GLY A 235 18.93 -10.37 5.06
C GLY A 235 19.29 -11.33 3.91
N LYS A 236 19.04 -10.97 2.65
CA LYS A 236 19.37 -11.81 1.48
C LYS A 236 20.87 -11.83 1.20
N ASN A 237 21.38 -12.97 0.72
CA ASN A 237 22.81 -13.14 0.41
C ASN A 237 23.24 -12.37 -0.85
N ALA A 238 22.31 -12.13 -1.78
CA ALA A 238 22.56 -11.34 -2.97
C ALA A 238 22.24 -9.86 -2.68
N ASN A 239 23.23 -9.00 -2.86
CA ASN A 239 23.06 -7.55 -2.77
C ASN A 239 23.11 -6.98 -4.19
N PRO A 240 22.14 -6.14 -4.61
CA PRO A 240 22.16 -5.55 -5.93
C PRO A 240 23.46 -4.78 -6.20
N ASP A 241 23.91 -4.81 -7.45
CA ASP A 241 24.95 -3.90 -7.90
C ASP A 241 24.31 -2.57 -8.30
N LEU A 242 24.77 -1.49 -7.67
CA LEU A 242 24.31 -0.12 -7.92
C LEU A 242 25.36 0.70 -8.68
N ALA A 243 26.49 0.09 -9.09
CA ALA A 243 27.53 0.77 -9.86
C ALA A 243 26.98 1.39 -11.16
N GLU A 244 25.98 0.75 -11.79
CA GLU A 244 25.31 1.27 -12.99
C GLU A 244 24.58 2.62 -12.78
N LEU A 245 24.31 3.01 -11.53
CA LEU A 245 23.75 4.33 -11.19
C LEU A 245 24.83 5.41 -11.05
N THR A 246 26.10 5.02 -10.96
CA THR A 246 27.24 5.95 -10.93
C THR A 246 27.70 6.38 -12.32
N GLU A 247 27.42 5.56 -13.35
CA GLU A 247 27.68 5.94 -14.73
C GLU A 247 26.59 6.88 -15.24
N VAL A 248 27.01 8.04 -15.77
CA VAL A 248 26.14 9.02 -16.44
C VAL A 248 25.74 8.53 -17.86
N SER A 249 25.97 7.25 -18.17
CA SER A 249 25.69 6.69 -19.48
C SER A 249 24.18 6.66 -19.74
N SER A 250 23.85 7.08 -20.97
CA SER A 250 22.53 7.44 -21.50
C SER A 250 21.37 6.54 -21.06
N GLN A 251 20.20 7.17 -20.92
CA GLN A 251 18.83 6.67 -20.71
C GLN A 251 18.54 5.27 -21.29
N ASN A 252 19.14 4.21 -20.77
CA ASN A 252 18.77 2.85 -21.09
C ASN A 252 17.50 2.54 -20.30
N ARG A 253 16.40 2.39 -21.03
CA ARG A 253 15.10 1.96 -20.50
C ARG A 253 15.29 0.58 -19.85
N ILE A 254 15.13 0.51 -18.54
CA ILE A 254 15.25 -0.75 -17.80
C ILE A 254 13.98 -1.56 -18.04
N GLN A 255 14.12 -2.80 -18.51
CA GLN A 255 12.99 -3.73 -18.55
C GLN A 255 12.80 -4.33 -17.15
N VAL A 256 11.75 -3.89 -16.45
CA VAL A 256 11.31 -4.51 -15.19
C VAL A 256 10.40 -5.68 -15.54
N SER A 257 10.66 -6.87 -14.98
CA SER A 257 9.79 -8.02 -15.21
C SER A 257 8.44 -7.86 -14.49
N GLN A 258 7.40 -8.47 -15.02
CA GLN A 258 6.06 -8.46 -14.41
C GLN A 258 6.09 -9.01 -12.97
N GLU A 259 6.92 -10.02 -12.70
CA GLU A 259 7.10 -10.60 -11.36
C GLU A 259 7.74 -9.62 -10.36
N GLN A 260 8.77 -8.88 -10.79
CA GLN A 260 9.41 -7.85 -9.96
C GLN A 260 8.42 -6.72 -9.62
N PHE A 261 7.58 -6.36 -10.59
CA PHE A 261 6.52 -5.38 -10.40
C PHE A 261 5.46 -5.86 -9.40
N GLU A 262 5.01 -7.11 -9.52
CA GLU A 262 4.03 -7.68 -8.60
C GLU A 262 4.54 -7.70 -7.16
N LEU A 263 5.84 -7.96 -6.97
CA LEU A 263 6.48 -7.86 -5.66
C LEU A 263 6.44 -6.43 -5.11
N TYR A 264 6.76 -5.42 -5.91
CA TYR A 264 6.64 -4.01 -5.51
C TYR A 264 5.21 -3.66 -5.04
N CYS A 265 4.20 -4.11 -5.78
CA CYS A 265 2.79 -3.89 -5.42
C CYS A 265 2.41 -4.54 -4.09
N GLN A 266 3.05 -5.64 -3.70
CA GLN A 266 2.86 -6.27 -2.39
C GLN A 266 3.54 -5.46 -1.27
N VAL A 267 4.72 -4.88 -1.51
CA VAL A 267 5.46 -4.04 -0.54
C VAL A 267 4.69 -2.74 -0.26
N GLY A 268 4.17 -2.09 -1.30
CA GLY A 268 3.41 -0.86 -1.18
C GLY A 268 1.95 -1.04 -0.73
N SER A 269 1.38 -2.26 -0.85
CA SER A 269 -0.07 -2.55 -0.83
C SER A 269 -0.91 -1.32 -1.15
N THR A 270 -1.13 -1.11 -2.44
CA THR A 270 -2.14 -0.23 -3.04
C THR A 270 -3.52 -0.66 -2.55
N PHE A 271 -3.79 -0.38 -1.28
CA PHE A 271 -4.91 -0.96 -0.55
C PHE A 271 -6.22 -0.29 -0.96
N GLN A 272 -6.20 1.02 -1.18
CA GLN A 272 -7.37 1.76 -1.65
C GLN A 272 -7.65 1.48 -3.13
N LEU A 273 -6.63 1.22 -3.95
CA LEU A 273 -6.80 0.96 -5.37
C LEU A 273 -7.32 -0.46 -5.65
N CYS A 274 -8.27 -0.53 -6.57
CA CYS A 274 -8.87 -1.75 -7.09
C CYS A 274 -7.80 -2.70 -7.60
N LYS A 275 -7.81 -3.97 -7.17
CA LYS A 275 -6.81 -4.95 -7.61
C LYS A 275 -6.93 -5.41 -9.06
N ILE A 276 -7.99 -4.98 -9.77
CA ILE A 276 -8.21 -5.29 -11.18
C ILE A 276 -7.54 -4.25 -12.09
N CYS A 277 -7.87 -2.97 -11.93
CA CYS A 277 -7.24 -1.90 -12.72
C CYS A 277 -5.98 -1.35 -12.07
N ALA A 278 -5.76 -1.60 -10.79
CA ALA A 278 -4.76 -0.94 -9.94
C ALA A 278 -4.86 0.60 -9.90
N GLU A 279 -5.85 1.22 -10.56
CA GLU A 279 -5.89 2.66 -10.87
C GLU A 279 -6.93 3.44 -10.08
N ASN A 280 -8.12 2.86 -9.92
CA ASN A 280 -9.27 3.50 -9.29
C ASN A 280 -9.48 2.95 -7.88
N ASP A 281 -10.04 3.76 -6.98
CA ASP A 281 -10.36 3.30 -5.64
C ASP A 281 -11.40 2.17 -5.64
N LYS A 282 -11.30 1.30 -4.64
CA LYS A 282 -12.29 0.30 -4.30
C LYS A 282 -13.52 0.99 -3.72
N ASP A 283 -14.52 1.20 -4.56
CA ASP A 283 -15.76 1.90 -4.21
C ASP A 283 -16.99 0.96 -4.23
N VAL A 284 -16.82 -0.30 -4.64
CA VAL A 284 -17.91 -1.29 -4.67
C VAL A 284 -17.51 -2.63 -4.04
N ARG A 285 -18.44 -3.20 -3.27
CA ARG A 285 -18.35 -4.53 -2.66
C ARG A 285 -19.32 -5.48 -3.36
N ILE A 286 -18.82 -6.56 -3.95
CA ILE A 286 -19.68 -7.60 -4.55
C ILE A 286 -20.32 -8.41 -3.43
N GLN A 287 -21.63 -8.60 -3.50
CA GLN A 287 -22.38 -9.53 -2.65
C GLN A 287 -22.67 -10.82 -3.42
N PRO A 288 -22.61 -12.00 -2.79
CA PRO A 288 -22.34 -12.26 -1.36
C PRO A 288 -20.84 -12.43 -1.01
N CYS A 289 -19.95 -12.58 -1.99
CA CYS A 289 -18.56 -12.98 -1.76
C CYS A 289 -17.68 -11.92 -1.08
N GLY A 290 -18.12 -10.67 -0.98
CA GLY A 290 -17.48 -9.62 -0.19
C GLY A 290 -16.25 -8.96 -0.82
N HIS A 291 -15.86 -9.33 -2.05
CA HIS A 291 -14.72 -8.74 -2.77
C HIS A 291 -14.90 -7.23 -3.03
N LEU A 292 -13.81 -6.46 -2.91
CA LEU A 292 -13.77 -5.01 -3.11
C LEU A 292 -12.99 -4.63 -4.39
N LEU A 293 -13.63 -3.86 -5.28
CA LEU A 293 -13.06 -3.37 -6.54
C LEU A 293 -13.64 -1.99 -6.90
N CYS A 294 -13.19 -1.37 -8.00
CA CYS A 294 -13.78 -0.14 -8.50
C CYS A 294 -15.01 -0.43 -9.38
N ARG A 295 -15.96 0.50 -9.41
CA ARG A 295 -17.21 0.41 -10.18
C ARG A 295 -16.97 0.34 -11.68
N GLY A 296 -15.90 1.00 -12.16
CA GLY A 296 -15.44 0.88 -13.55
C GLY A 296 -15.15 -0.57 -13.93
N CYS A 297 -14.30 -1.27 -13.18
CA CYS A 297 -13.99 -2.68 -13.41
C CYS A 297 -15.20 -3.59 -13.25
N LEU A 298 -16.08 -3.32 -12.27
CA LEU A 298 -17.31 -4.09 -12.09
C LEU A 298 -18.22 -3.98 -13.32
N ASN A 299 -18.42 -2.77 -13.83
CA ASN A 299 -19.27 -2.51 -14.98
C ASN A 299 -18.69 -3.16 -16.24
N THR A 300 -17.38 -3.05 -16.49
CA THR A 300 -16.72 -3.72 -17.61
C THR A 300 -16.90 -5.24 -17.55
N TRP A 301 -16.78 -5.83 -16.35
CA TRP A 301 -17.00 -7.26 -16.14
C TRP A 301 -18.47 -7.66 -16.39
N GLN A 302 -19.43 -6.89 -15.88
CA GLN A 302 -20.86 -7.14 -16.09
C GLN A 302 -21.29 -6.98 -17.56
N VAL A 303 -20.72 -6.02 -18.28
CA VAL A 303 -20.99 -5.83 -19.72
C VAL A 303 -20.41 -6.99 -20.54
N ARG A 304 -19.18 -7.45 -20.23
CA ARG A 304 -18.59 -8.65 -20.86
C ARG A 304 -19.41 -9.91 -20.60
N ALA A 305 -19.94 -10.07 -19.39
CA ALA A 305 -20.83 -11.19 -19.06
C ALA A 305 -22.17 -11.14 -19.82
N ARG A 306 -22.69 -9.94 -20.12
CA ARG A 306 -23.93 -9.75 -20.91
C ARG A 306 -23.74 -9.91 -22.41
N SER A 307 -22.53 -9.67 -22.93
CA SER A 307 -22.21 -9.91 -24.35
C SER A 307 -22.05 -11.39 -24.72
N LEU A 308 -22.00 -12.29 -23.74
CA LEU A 308 -22.01 -13.75 -23.92
C LEU A 308 -23.43 -14.30 -23.74
N THR A 309 -24.38 -13.89 -24.57
CA THR A 309 -25.68 -14.55 -24.70
C THR A 309 -25.76 -15.29 -26.03
N PHE A 310 -25.54 -16.61 -25.99
CA PHE A 310 -26.11 -17.53 -26.99
C PHE A 310 -27.65 -17.49 -26.91
N PRO A 311 -28.39 -17.62 -28.03
CA PRO A 311 -29.85 -17.51 -28.03
C PRO A 311 -30.54 -18.75 -27.46
N ARG A 312 -31.60 -18.52 -26.67
CA ARG A 312 -32.56 -19.49 -26.05
C ARG A 312 -33.63 -19.97 -27.07
N PRO A 313 -34.58 -20.88 -26.72
CA PRO A 313 -34.57 -22.07 -25.85
C PRO A 313 -35.27 -23.33 -26.50
N LEU A 314 -35.25 -24.50 -25.82
CA LEU A 314 -36.21 -25.66 -25.79
C LEU A 314 -35.47 -27.03 -25.66
N PRO A 315 -36.11 -28.16 -25.26
CA PRO A 315 -36.61 -28.55 -23.94
C PRO A 315 -35.87 -29.79 -23.32
N PHE A 316 -36.10 -30.01 -22.02
CA PHE A 316 -35.66 -31.12 -21.14
C PHE A 316 -36.03 -32.54 -21.66
N ARG A 317 -35.12 -33.50 -21.91
CA ARG A 317 -34.61 -34.64 -21.05
C ARG A 317 -34.24 -35.83 -21.98
N PRO A 318 -33.58 -36.94 -21.55
CA PRO A 318 -32.48 -37.13 -20.58
C PRO A 318 -31.42 -38.16 -21.08
N ALA A 319 -30.11 -37.89 -20.94
CA ALA A 319 -29.09 -38.93 -21.15
C ALA A 319 -27.77 -38.67 -20.40
N TRP A 320 -27.82 -38.39 -19.09
CA TRP A 320 -26.61 -38.37 -18.25
C TRP A 320 -26.89 -38.96 -16.86
N LEU A 321 -27.22 -40.25 -16.83
CA LEU A 321 -27.12 -41.11 -15.65
C LEU A 321 -25.78 -41.86 -15.58
N GLY A 322 -24.76 -41.45 -16.35
CA GLY A 322 -23.47 -42.16 -16.45
C GLY A 322 -22.34 -41.66 -15.54
N LEU A 323 -22.29 -40.38 -15.16
CA LEU A 323 -21.14 -39.84 -14.40
C LEU A 323 -21.32 -39.82 -12.88
N ALA A 324 -22.55 -39.88 -12.37
CA ALA A 324 -22.79 -39.97 -10.93
C ALA A 324 -22.48 -41.36 -10.34
N ALA A 325 -22.48 -42.41 -11.16
CA ALA A 325 -22.11 -43.76 -10.74
C ALA A 325 -20.59 -43.95 -10.62
N LEU A 326 -19.79 -43.27 -11.46
CA LEU A 326 -18.32 -43.37 -11.43
C LEU A 326 -17.72 -42.66 -10.20
N CYS A 327 -18.33 -41.56 -9.74
CA CYS A 327 -17.85 -40.82 -8.57
C CYS A 327 -18.09 -41.54 -7.24
N LYS A 328 -19.07 -42.45 -7.16
CA LYS A 328 -19.37 -43.19 -5.93
C LYS A 328 -18.42 -44.37 -5.69
N GLN A 329 -17.75 -44.87 -6.74
CA GLN A 329 -16.77 -45.96 -6.65
C GLN A 329 -15.33 -45.47 -6.36
N LEU A 330 -15.03 -44.19 -6.63
CA LEU A 330 -13.71 -43.60 -6.32
C LEU A 330 -13.55 -43.14 -4.86
N LEU A 331 -14.63 -43.09 -4.08
CA LEU A 331 -14.63 -42.73 -2.65
C LEU A 331 -14.33 -43.89 -1.70
N LEU A 332 -14.05 -45.10 -2.21
CA LEU A 332 -13.75 -46.28 -1.38
C LEU A 332 -12.33 -46.84 -1.53
N LEU A 333 -11.43 -46.15 -2.25
CA LEU A 333 -10.02 -46.57 -2.34
C LEU A 333 -9.14 -45.71 -1.42
N PRO A 334 -8.28 -46.31 -0.57
CA PRO A 334 -7.41 -45.57 0.32
C PRO A 334 -6.16 -45.14 -0.46
N PHE A 335 -6.18 -43.95 -1.04
CA PHE A 335 -4.96 -43.29 -1.53
C PHE A 335 -4.95 -41.83 -1.08
N THR A 336 -3.89 -41.49 -0.35
CA THR A 336 -3.60 -40.17 0.21
C THR A 336 -3.13 -39.22 -0.89
N PHE A 337 -3.90 -38.18 -1.19
CA PHE A 337 -3.44 -37.03 -1.99
C PHE A 337 -3.12 -35.82 -1.10
N PRO A 338 -2.18 -34.92 -1.50
CA PRO A 338 -1.76 -33.78 -0.69
C PRO A 338 -2.83 -32.68 -0.60
N PRO A 339 -2.83 -31.85 0.47
CA PRO A 339 -3.91 -30.90 0.81
C PRO A 339 -4.16 -29.79 -0.22
N GLU A 340 -3.26 -29.59 -1.18
CA GLU A 340 -3.26 -28.43 -2.08
C GLU A 340 -4.19 -28.63 -3.30
N TRP A 341 -4.62 -29.87 -3.55
CA TRP A 341 -5.57 -30.19 -4.63
C TRP A 341 -7.05 -30.03 -4.23
N TYR A 342 -7.35 -29.96 -2.93
CA TYR A 342 -8.72 -29.74 -2.46
C TYR A 342 -9.24 -28.33 -2.77
N LEU A 343 -8.34 -27.34 -2.80
CA LEU A 343 -8.71 -25.95 -3.06
C LEU A 343 -9.10 -25.72 -4.54
N PHE A 344 -8.46 -26.45 -5.47
CA PHE A 344 -8.74 -26.34 -6.90
C PHE A 344 -10.07 -27.02 -7.29
N ILE A 345 -10.45 -28.09 -6.58
CA ILE A 345 -11.73 -28.78 -6.77
C ILE A 345 -12.89 -27.98 -6.14
N TYR A 346 -12.68 -27.36 -4.97
CA TYR A 346 -13.69 -26.50 -4.33
C TYR A 346 -14.00 -25.23 -5.12
N LEU A 347 -12.97 -24.58 -5.69
CA LEU A 347 -13.14 -23.35 -6.46
C LEU A 347 -13.87 -23.54 -7.80
N HIS A 348 -13.86 -24.75 -8.37
CA HIS A 348 -14.51 -25.03 -9.64
C HIS A 348 -15.92 -25.64 -9.54
N PHE A 349 -16.33 -26.17 -8.38
CA PHE A 349 -17.66 -26.77 -8.20
C PHE A 349 -18.73 -25.81 -7.63
N ASP A 350 -18.37 -24.82 -6.82
CA ASP A 350 -19.35 -23.92 -6.19
C ASP A 350 -19.94 -22.87 -7.15
N VAL A 351 -19.29 -22.65 -8.29
CA VAL A 351 -19.75 -21.68 -9.32
C VAL A 351 -20.79 -22.28 -10.27
N LEU A 352 -20.96 -23.61 -10.28
CA LEU A 352 -21.90 -24.30 -11.19
C LEU A 352 -23.05 -25.03 -10.49
N SER A 353 -23.17 -24.95 -9.16
CA SER A 353 -24.27 -25.63 -8.43
C SER A 353 -25.27 -24.69 -7.75
N ASN A 354 -25.16 -23.37 -7.92
CA ASN A 354 -26.13 -22.40 -7.39
C ASN A 354 -26.58 -21.34 -8.42
N CYS A 355 -26.75 -21.75 -9.69
CA CYS A 355 -27.49 -21.00 -10.70
C CYS A 355 -28.75 -21.77 -11.11
#